data_AF-A0A6P2AFS9-F1
#
_entry.id   AF-A0A6P2AFS9-F1
#
_cell.length_a   1.000
_cell.length_b   1.000
_cell.length_c   1.000
_cell.angle_alpha   90.00
_cell.angle_beta   90.00
_cell.angle_gamma   90.00
#
_symmetry.space_group_name_H-M   'P 1'
#
loop_
_entity.id
_entity.type
_entity.pdbx_description
1 polymer ?
#
loop_
_entity_poly.entity_id
_entity_poly.type
_entity_poly.pdbx_seq_one_letter_code
_entity_poly.pdbx_strand_id
1 'polypeptide(L)' 'MENQEVKFGFTQFAETWNGRLAMLGFLIGIATELLTGQGILSQIGLM' A
#
# COMPACT_ATOMS: atom_id res chain seq x y z
N MET A 1 14.82 -24.74 -10.48
CA MET A 1 13.98 -23.57 -10.79
C MET A 1 12.67 -23.80 -10.08
N GLU A 2 12.50 -23.21 -8.89
CA GLU A 2 11.27 -23.33 -8.12
C GLU A 2 10.15 -22.69 -8.93
N ASN A 3 9.24 -23.53 -9.43
CA ASN A 3 8.08 -23.07 -10.18
C ASN A 3 7.16 -22.40 -9.16
N GLN A 4 7.30 -21.08 -9.02
CA GLN A 4 6.38 -20.24 -8.25
C GLN A 4 5.05 -20.27 -9.01
N GLU A 5 4.25 -21.32 -8.78
CA GLU A 5 2.85 -21.33 -9.15
C GLU A 5 2.25 -20.08 -8.49
N VAL A 6 2.04 -19.04 -9.31
CA VAL A 6 1.42 -17.81 -8.84
C VAL A 6 0.04 -18.23 -8.35
N LYS A 7 -0.09 -18.38 -7.03
CA LYS A 7 -1.33 -18.81 -6.39
C LYS A 7 -2.29 -17.64 -6.45
N PHE A 8 -2.89 -17.45 -7.63
CA PHE A 8 -3.94 -16.48 -7.87
C PHE A 8 -5.16 -16.87 -7.03
N GLY A 9 -5.50 -16.04 -6.04
CA GLY A 9 -6.62 -16.25 -5.11
C GLY A 9 -6.37 -15.61 -3.74
N PHE A 10 -7.37 -15.66 -2.86
CA PHE A 10 -7.23 -15.27 -1.44
C PHE A 10 -6.36 -16.30 -0.70
N THR A 11 -5.06 -16.26 -0.96
CA THR A 11 -4.09 -17.09 -0.26
C THR A 11 -3.44 -16.30 0.86
N GLN A 12 -3.07 -16.98 1.94
CA GLN A 12 -2.37 -16.38 3.10
C GLN A 12 -1.14 -15.55 2.68
N PHE A 13 -0.46 -15.96 1.61
CA PHE A 13 0.63 -15.19 1.02
C PHE A 13 0.15 -13.84 0.45
N ALA A 14 -0.91 -13.84 -0.37
CA ALA A 14 -1.48 -12.62 -0.94
C ALA A 14 -2.05 -11.70 0.15
N GLU A 15 -2.71 -12.23 1.17
CA GLU A 15 -3.23 -11.46 2.30
C GLU A 15 -2.11 -10.79 3.11
N THR A 16 -1.03 -11.54 3.41
CA THR A 16 0.15 -11.00 4.11
C THR A 16 0.82 -9.91 3.27
N TRP A 17 0.98 -10.12 1.97
CA TRP A 17 1.57 -9.12 1.07
C TRP A 17 0.70 -7.87 0.96
N ASN A 18 -0.61 -8.02 0.78
CA ASN A 18 -1.56 -6.90 0.74
C ASN A 18 -1.55 -6.11 2.05
N GLY A 19 -1.51 -6.79 3.20
CA GLY A 19 -1.42 -6.14 4.51
C GLY A 19 -0.13 -5.32 4.68
N ARG A 20 1.02 -5.82 4.21
CA ARG A 20 2.29 -5.07 4.26
C ARG A 20 2.26 -3.85 3.34
N LEU A 21 1.72 -4.00 2.13
CA LEU A 21 1.55 -2.88 1.20
C LEU A 21 0.61 -1.81 1.77
N ALA A 22 -0.46 -2.20 2.45
CA ALA A 22 -1.37 -1.27 3.12
C ALA A 22 -0.68 -0.49 4.25
N MET A 23 0.10 -1.16 5.11
CA MET A 23 0.86 -0.50 6.17
C MET A 23 1.89 0.50 5.60
N LEU A 24 2.57 0.13 4.51
CA LEU A 24 3.51 1.03 3.82
C LEU A 24 2.78 2.21 3.17
N GLY A 25 1.65 1.99 2.51
CA GLY A 25 0.84 3.05 1.92
C GLY A 25 0.35 4.06 2.96
N PHE A 26 -0.06 3.57 4.14
CA PHE A 26 -0.45 4.43 5.26
C PHE A 26 0.71 5.25 5.80
N LEU A 27 1.89 4.63 5.98
CA LEU A 27 3.09 5.31 6.45
C LEU A 27 3.53 6.39 5.45
N ILE A 28 3.55 6.08 4.16
CA ILE A 28 3.88 7.02 3.10
C ILE A 28 2.86 8.15 3.07
N GLY A 29 1.58 7.84 3.24
CA GLY A 29 0.51 8.83 3.34
C GLY A 29 0.77 9.86 4.44
N ILE A 30 1.03 9.39 5.67
CA ILE A 30 1.35 10.27 6.80
C ILE A 30 2.64 11.06 6.54
N ALA A 31 3.70 10.38 6.08
CA ALA A 31 4.98 11.03 5.80
C ALA A 31 4.82 12.16 4.77
N THR A 32 4.01 11.91 3.74
CA THR A 32 3.74 12.87 2.68
C THR A 32 2.88 14.02 3.18
N GLU A 33 1.89 13.76 4.04
CA GLU A 33 1.09 14.80 4.70
C GLU A 33 1.97 15.72 5.57
N LEU A 34 2.92 15.16 6.32
CA LEU A 34 3.87 15.93 7.13
C LEU A 34 4.84 16.77 6.30
N LEU A 35 5.34 16.24 5.19
CA LEU A 35 6.29 16.96 4.33
C LEU A 35 5.64 18.10 3.55
N THR A 36 4.38 17.94 3.17
CA THR A 36 3.70 18.86 2.25
C THR A 36 2.76 19.81 2.99
N GLY A 37 2.39 19.50 4.24
CA GLY A 37 1.43 20.27 5.03
C GLY A 37 0.00 20.27 4.48
N GLN A 38 -0.23 19.56 3.37
CA GLN A 38 -1.50 19.40 2.68
C GLN A 38 -1.88 17.92 2.80
N GLY A 39 -3.10 17.65 3.27
CA GLY A 39 -3.58 16.29 3.45
C GLY A 39 -3.51 15.48 2.15
N ILE A 40 -3.36 14.16 2.26
CA ILE A 40 -3.28 13.21 1.12
C ILE A 40 -4.40 13.46 0.09
N LEU A 41 -5.58 13.87 0.57
CA LEU A 41 -6.76 14.19 -0.25
C LEU A 41 -6.50 15.33 -1.25
N SER A 42 -5.72 16.34 -0.88
CA SER A 42 -5.43 17.46 -1.78
C SER A 42 -4.35 17.11 -2.80
N GLN A 43 -3.45 16.18 -2.49
CA GLN A 43 -2.46 15.68 -3.47
C GLN A 43 -3.07 14.78 -4.53
N ILE A 44 -4.14 14.05 -4.20
CA ILE A 44 -4.92 13.26 -5.15
C ILE A 44 -5.90 14.16 -5.94
N GLY A 45 -5.95 15.47 -5.65
CA GLY A 45 -6.76 16.44 -6.38
C GLY A 45 -8.24 16.44 -6.02
N LEU A 46 -8.60 15.87 -4.86
CA LEU A 46 -9.99 15.85 -4.36
C LEU A 46 -10.36 17.12 -3.57
N MET A 47 -9.40 18.01 -3.29
CA MET A 47 -9.58 19.35 -2.72
C MET A 47 -8.59 20.33 -3.32
#